data_AF-A0A5C7T6A0-F1
#
_entry.id   AF-A0A5C7T6A0-F1
#
_cell.length_a   1.000
_cell.length_b   1.000
_cell.length_c   1.000
_cell.angle_alpha   90.00
_cell.angle_beta   90.00
_cell.angle_gamma   90.00
#
_symmetry.space_group_name_H-M   'P 1'
#
loop_
_entity.id
_entity.type
_entity.pdbx_description
1 polymer ?
#
loop_
_entity_poly.entity_id
_entity_poly.type
_entity_poly.pdbx_seq_one_letter_code
_entity_poly.pdbx_strand_id
1 'polypeptide(L)'
;MKKLLSLLALGLAMSVGVAHAATEQQNKMKTCNAEAKDKKGDERKAFMKECLSAKPAPAPEAGNGQQNKMKMCNESAKDMKGDERKKHMSECLKAK
;
A
#
# COMPACT_ATOMS: atom_id res chain seq x y z
N MET A 1 -21.16 -32.69 13.49
CA MET A 1 -20.62 -33.95 14.01
C MET A 1 -19.43 -34.33 13.16
N LYS A 2 -18.29 -34.57 13.83
CA LYS A 2 -17.27 -35.60 13.55
C LYS A 2 -17.24 -36.06 12.10
N LYS A 3 -16.12 -35.84 11.40
CA LYS A 3 -15.56 -36.59 10.26
C LYS A 3 -14.74 -35.52 9.53
N LEU A 4 -13.43 -35.38 9.65
CA LEU A 4 -12.34 -36.35 9.56
C LEU A 4 -11.12 -35.44 9.84
N LEU A 5 -10.41 -35.52 10.97
CA LEU A 5 -9.38 -36.54 11.20
C LEU A 5 -8.84 -37.12 9.90
N SER A 6 -7.54 -36.93 9.68
CA SER A 6 -6.80 -37.54 8.59
C SER A 6 -7.00 -36.79 7.27
N LEU A 7 -5.98 -36.27 6.61
CA LEU A 7 -4.74 -36.94 6.28
C LEU A 7 -3.73 -35.84 5.99
N LEU A 8 -2.52 -36.01 6.53
CA LEU A 8 -1.32 -36.23 5.73
C LEU A 8 -1.11 -35.12 4.71
N ALA A 9 -0.16 -34.23 4.98
CA ALA A 9 1.24 -34.53 4.72
C ALA A 9 1.52 -34.78 3.24
N LEU A 10 2.65 -34.18 2.86
CA LEU A 10 3.50 -34.57 1.74
C LEU A 10 3.24 -33.88 0.41
N GLY A 11 4.36 -33.49 -0.19
CA GLY A 11 4.44 -32.92 -1.54
C GLY A 11 5.12 -31.57 -1.51
N LEU A 12 6.35 -31.45 -1.00
CA LEU A 12 7.58 -31.81 -1.71
C LEU A 12 7.71 -31.10 -3.07
N ALA A 13 8.65 -30.15 -3.10
CA ALA A 13 9.57 -29.80 -4.18
C ALA A 13 9.06 -29.43 -5.59
N MET A 14 9.49 -28.26 -6.06
CA MET A 14 9.97 -27.98 -7.43
C MET A 14 10.52 -26.53 -7.42
N SER A 15 11.84 -26.29 -7.41
CA SER A 15 12.79 -26.21 -8.54
C SER A 15 12.57 -25.04 -9.52
N VAL A 16 13.45 -24.04 -9.38
CA VAL A 16 14.09 -23.15 -10.40
C VAL A 16 13.25 -22.58 -11.55
N GLY A 17 13.09 -21.26 -11.54
CA GLY A 17 12.78 -20.43 -12.70
C GLY A 17 12.90 -18.94 -12.36
N VAL A 18 13.97 -18.26 -12.78
CA VAL A 18 14.03 -16.79 -12.75
C VAL A 18 13.28 -16.27 -13.97
N ALA A 19 11.95 -16.29 -13.87
CA ALA A 19 11.07 -15.51 -14.72
C ALA A 19 10.89 -14.14 -14.06
N HIS A 20 11.17 -13.05 -14.79
CA HIS A 20 10.90 -11.69 -14.33
C HIS A 20 9.39 -11.53 -14.13
N ALA A 21 8.90 -11.83 -12.93
CA ALA A 21 7.59 -11.42 -12.50
C ALA A 21 7.61 -9.90 -12.41
N ALA A 22 7.04 -9.22 -13.42
CA ALA A 22 6.70 -7.82 -13.30
C ALA A 22 5.94 -7.67 -11.98
N THR A 23 6.50 -6.91 -11.05
CA THR A 23 5.89 -6.75 -9.73
C THR A 23 4.48 -6.21 -9.93
N GLU A 24 3.54 -6.59 -9.06
CA GLU A 24 2.14 -6.13 -9.11
C GLU A 24 2.02 -4.60 -9.32
N GLN A 25 2.99 -3.86 -8.77
CA GLN A 25 3.13 -2.41 -8.92
C GLN A 25 3.46 -1.96 -10.36
N GLN A 26 4.26 -2.71 -11.12
CA GLN A 26 4.52 -2.45 -12.54
C GLN A 26 3.32 -2.77 -13.42
N ASN A 27 2.59 -3.87 -13.14
CA ASN A 27 1.38 -4.22 -13.89
C ASN A 27 0.31 -3.14 -13.73
N LYS A 28 0.09 -2.70 -12.48
CA LYS A 28 -0.83 -1.61 -12.15
C LYS A 28 -0.47 -0.30 -12.84
N MET A 29 0.82 0.07 -12.85
CA MET A 29 1.27 1.28 -13.54
C MET A 29 0.98 1.24 -15.03
N LYS A 30 1.15 0.09 -15.69
CA LYS A 30 0.82 -0.07 -17.12
C LYS A 30 -0.67 0.11 -17.38
N THR A 31 -1.53 -0.52 -16.56
CA THR A 31 -2.99 -0.36 -16.67
C THR A 31 -3.43 1.08 -16.45
N CYS A 32 -2.98 1.72 -15.37
CA CYS A 32 -3.31 3.12 -15.09
C CYS A 32 -2.87 4.07 -16.21
N ASN A 33 -1.71 3.82 -16.83
CA ASN A 33 -1.27 4.63 -17.96
C ASN A 33 -2.09 4.37 -19.23
N ALA A 34 -2.56 3.14 -19.45
CA ALA A 34 -3.42 2.81 -20.57
C ALA A 34 -4.80 3.50 -20.46
N GLU A 35 -5.40 3.51 -19.28
CA GLU A 35 -6.71 4.15 -19.01
C GLU A 35 -6.63 5.69 -18.90
N ALA A 36 -5.40 6.21 -18.76
CA ALA A 36 -5.11 7.64 -18.73
C ALA A 36 -4.86 8.25 -20.12
N LYS A 37 -4.87 7.44 -21.20
CA LYS A 37 -4.53 7.89 -22.57
C LYS A 37 -5.43 9.01 -23.07
N ASP A 38 -6.71 8.96 -22.72
CA ASP A 38 -7.71 9.93 -23.17
C ASP A 38 -7.84 11.13 -22.22
N LYS A 39 -7.09 11.14 -21.11
CA LYS A 39 -7.12 12.21 -20.09
C LYS A 39 -5.94 13.15 -20.29
N LYS A 40 -6.17 14.46 -20.16
CA LYS A 40 -5.13 15.50 -20.36
C LYS A 40 -5.04 16.41 -19.14
N GLY A 41 -3.90 17.07 -18.97
CA GLY A 41 -3.69 18.07 -17.91
C GLY A 41 -3.93 17.52 -16.49
N ASP A 42 -4.64 18.28 -15.67
CA ASP A 42 -4.94 17.94 -14.28
C ASP A 42 -5.84 16.72 -14.14
N GLU A 43 -6.71 16.44 -15.11
CA GLU A 43 -7.57 15.24 -15.11
C GLU A 43 -6.74 13.96 -15.18
N ARG A 44 -5.66 13.96 -15.97
CA ARG A 44 -4.73 12.82 -16.05
C ARG A 44 -4.01 12.61 -14.72
N LYS A 45 -3.57 13.69 -14.07
CA LYS A 45 -2.84 13.62 -12.79
C LYS A 45 -3.74 13.13 -11.66
N ALA A 46 -4.96 13.64 -11.58
CA ALA A 46 -5.96 13.20 -10.61
C ALA A 46 -6.27 11.71 -10.81
N PHE A 47 -6.54 11.31 -12.06
CA PHE A 47 -6.80 9.90 -12.40
C PHE A 47 -5.62 8.99 -12.10
N MET A 48 -4.40 9.40 -12.42
CA MET A 48 -3.20 8.59 -12.13
C MET A 48 -2.99 8.45 -10.62
N LYS A 49 -3.21 9.53 -9.85
CA LYS A 49 -3.13 9.49 -8.38
C LYS A 49 -4.18 8.56 -7.81
N GLU A 50 -5.40 8.62 -8.30
CA GLU A 50 -6.49 7.74 -7.88
C GLU A 50 -6.22 6.29 -8.25
N CYS A 51 -5.91 6.01 -9.51
CA CYS A 51 -5.63 4.66 -10.00
C CYS A 51 -4.44 4.01 -9.27
N LEU A 52 -3.34 4.74 -9.05
CA LEU A 52 -2.17 4.23 -8.33
C LEU A 52 -2.41 4.14 -6.81
N SER A 53 -3.27 4.97 -6.24
CA SER A 53 -3.62 4.93 -4.80
C SER A 53 -4.76 3.97 -4.47
N ALA A 54 -5.58 3.57 -5.47
CA ALA A 54 -6.63 2.57 -5.33
C ALA A 54 -5.96 1.24 -5.01
N LYS A 55 -5.86 0.91 -3.72
CA LYS A 55 -5.32 -0.38 -3.28
C LYS A 55 -6.10 -1.49 -4.00
N PRO A 56 -5.44 -2.56 -4.51
CA PRO A 56 -6.19 -3.76 -4.82
C PRO A 56 -7.03 -4.15 -3.60
N ALA A 57 -8.26 -4.60 -3.83
CA ALA A 57 -9.16 -5.09 -2.78
C ALA A 57 -8.46 -6.17 -1.91
N PRO A 58 -8.89 -6.34 -0.65
CA PRO A 58 -8.05 -6.32 0.54
C PRO A 58 -7.04 -7.47 0.61
N ALA A 59 -5.77 -7.13 0.55
CA ALA A 59 -4.76 -7.80 1.34
C ALA A 59 -4.64 -7.05 2.69
N PRO A 60 -4.44 -7.73 3.84
CA PRO A 60 -4.28 -7.08 5.12
C PRO A 60 -3.13 -6.07 5.04
N GLU A 61 -3.29 -4.98 5.77
CA GLU A 61 -2.43 -3.81 5.79
C GLU A 61 -0.93 -4.14 5.76
N ALA A 62 -0.34 -4.13 4.56
CA ALA A 62 1.09 -4.27 4.36
C ALA A 62 1.52 -3.27 3.29
N GLY A 63 1.37 -2.00 3.61
CA GLY A 63 1.63 -0.90 2.69
C GLY A 63 1.78 0.43 3.44
N ASN A 64 2.70 0.42 4.39
CA ASN A 64 3.26 1.58 5.07
C ASN A 64 2.36 2.32 6.08
N GLY A 65 2.01 1.63 7.17
CA GLY A 65 1.42 2.28 8.36
C GLY A 65 2.27 3.46 8.86
N GLN A 66 3.60 3.40 8.71
CA GLN A 66 4.51 4.48 9.08
C GLN A 66 4.38 5.72 8.17
N GLN A 67 4.25 5.57 6.85
CA GLN A 67 4.08 6.70 5.92
C GLN A 67 2.72 7.37 6.09
N ASN A 68 1.66 6.57 6.31
CA ASN A 68 0.34 7.13 6.58
C ASN A 68 0.30 7.88 7.91
N LYS A 69 0.91 7.30 8.95
CA LYS A 69 1.08 7.93 10.25
C LYS A 69 1.90 9.22 10.17
N MET A 70 3.00 9.22 9.43
CA MET A 70 3.81 10.43 9.24
C MET A 70 3.03 11.54 8.53
N LYS A 71 2.20 11.20 7.53
CA LYS A 71 1.33 12.19 6.88
C LYS A 71 0.29 12.73 7.86
N MET A 72 -0.37 11.87 8.62
CA MET A 72 -1.37 12.28 9.60
C MET A 72 -0.77 13.13 10.75
N CYS A 73 0.40 12.76 11.25
CA CYS A 73 1.13 13.51 12.28
C CYS A 73 1.62 14.86 11.77
N ASN A 74 1.99 14.99 10.48
CA ASN A 74 2.33 16.29 9.88
C ASN A 74 1.11 17.18 9.66
N GLU A 75 0.01 16.63 9.14
CA GLU A 75 -1.24 17.37 8.93
C GLU A 75 -1.80 17.92 10.23
N SER A 76 -1.79 17.11 11.29
CA SER A 76 -2.26 17.51 12.63
C SER A 76 -1.34 18.53 13.31
N ALA A 77 -0.12 18.73 12.82
CA ALA A 77 0.85 19.64 13.41
C ALA A 77 1.11 20.90 12.55
N LYS A 78 0.35 21.10 11.47
CA LYS A 78 0.57 22.20 10.50
C LYS A 78 0.35 23.59 11.12
N ASP A 79 -0.57 23.68 12.08
CA ASP A 79 -0.94 24.93 12.75
C ASP A 79 -0.20 25.11 14.10
N MET A 80 0.65 24.14 14.47
CA MET A 80 1.42 24.16 15.72
C MET A 80 2.81 24.76 15.48
N LYS A 81 3.28 25.59 16.42
CA LYS A 81 4.59 26.25 16.34
C LYS A 81 5.51 25.80 17.47
N GLY A 82 6.81 25.85 17.22
CA GLY A 82 7.84 25.62 18.24
C GLY A 82 7.74 24.26 18.94
N ASP A 83 7.93 24.27 20.25
CA ASP A 83 7.96 23.08 21.10
C ASP A 83 6.66 22.26 21.08
N GLU A 84 5.51 22.90 20.86
CA GLU A 84 4.20 22.23 20.80
C GLU A 84 4.13 21.26 19.62
N ARG A 85 4.62 21.67 18.45
CA ARG A 85 4.70 20.82 17.25
C ARG A 85 5.62 19.62 17.48
N LYS A 86 6.76 19.84 18.15
CA LYS A 86 7.77 18.80 18.42
C LYS A 86 7.26 17.75 19.40
N LYS A 87 6.55 18.19 20.44
CA LYS A 87 5.89 17.30 21.41
C LYS A 87 4.78 16.49 20.74
N HIS A 88 3.89 17.14 20.00
CA HIS A 88 2.80 16.50 19.26
C HIS A 88 3.31 15.49 18.23
N MET A 89 4.33 15.85 17.44
CA MET A 89 4.95 14.93 16.48
C MET A 89 5.55 13.70 17.18
N SER A 90 6.21 13.90 18.32
CA SER A 90 6.82 12.81 19.08
C SER A 90 5.79 11.86 19.68
N GLU A 91 4.67 12.38 20.19
CA GLU A 91 3.58 11.57 20.74
C GLU A 91 2.81 10.85 19.63
N CYS A 92 2.47 11.56 18.56
CA CYS A 92 1.77 11.01 17.40
C CYS A 92 2.57 9.88 16.74
N LEU A 93 3.90 10.01 16.60
CA LEU A 93 4.75 8.96 16.04
C LEU A 93 4.97 7.77 17.00
N LYS A 94 4.84 7.97 18.31
CA LYS A 94 5.00 6.92 19.33
C LYS A 94 3.72 6.11 19.60
N ALA A 95 2.54 6.66 19.33
CA ALA A 95 1.26 5.95 19.50
C ALA A 95 1.20 4.73 18.55
N LYS A 96 1.32 3.50 19.05
CA LYS A 96 1.38 2.28 18.21
C LYS A 96 0.12 2.06 17.41
#